data_AF-A0A497VJ47-F1
#
_entry.id   AF-A0A497VJ47-F1
#
_cell.length_a   1.000
_cell.length_b   1.000
_cell.length_c   1.000
_cell.angle_alpha   90.00
_cell.angle_beta   90.00
_cell.angle_gamma   90.00
#
_symmetry.space_group_name_H-M   'P 1'
#
loop_
_entity.id
_entity.type
_entity.pdbx_description
1 polymer ?
#
loop_
_entity_poly.entity_id
_entity_poly.type
_entity_poly.pdbx_seq_one_letter_code
_entity_poly.pdbx_strand_id
1 'polypeptide(L)' 'MPDMFSMRSDDDTVDVGIVYSPSPETLRVFGASYMQDKETSGSLKILDPKGATFATFDVWQSKWVLTAEMEA' A
#
# COMPACT_ATOMS: atom_id res chain seq x y z
N MET A 1 -16.30 -3.81 9.38
CA MET A 1 -15.13 -3.09 9.94
C MET A 1 -15.42 -1.60 9.79
N PRO A 2 -14.88 -0.71 10.65
CA PRO A 2 -15.05 0.73 10.44
C PRO A 2 -14.53 1.11 9.04
N ASP A 3 -14.89 2.29 8.54
CA ASP A 3 -14.34 2.86 7.29
C ASP A 3 -12.82 3.03 7.38
N MET A 4 -12.08 1.93 7.21
CA MET A 4 -10.64 1.85 7.37
C MET A 4 -10.01 1.45 6.05
N PHE A 5 -8.93 2.15 5.73
CA PHE A 5 -8.02 1.72 4.69
C PHE A 5 -7.22 0.52 5.18
N SER A 6 -6.83 -0.34 4.25
CA SER A 6 -6.00 -1.50 4.53
C SER A 6 -4.80 -1.53 3.60
N MET A 7 -3.63 -1.83 4.12
CA MET A 7 -2.41 -2.05 3.34
C MET A 7 -2.03 -3.52 3.40
N ARG A 8 -1.65 -4.07 2.25
CA ARG A 8 -1.18 -5.45 2.10
C ARG A 8 -0.14 -5.53 0.98
N SER A 9 0.64 -6.62 1.00
CA SER A 9 1.46 -7.01 -0.16
C SER A 9 0.56 -7.22 -1.38
N ASP A 10 1.06 -6.86 -2.55
CA ASP A 10 0.49 -7.24 -3.82
C ASP A 10 0.82 -8.69 -4.19
N ASP A 11 1.96 -9.19 -3.70
CA ASP A 11 2.46 -10.52 -3.99
C ASP A 11 1.76 -11.58 -3.12
N ASP A 12 1.14 -12.57 -3.77
CA ASP A 12 0.46 -13.71 -3.12
C ASP A 12 1.43 -14.68 -2.44
N THR A 13 2.74 -14.58 -2.69
CA THR A 13 3.74 -15.52 -2.16
C THR A 13 4.29 -15.15 -0.77
N VAL A 14 4.17 -13.88 -0.36
CA VAL A 14 4.67 -13.38 0.93
C VAL A 14 3.57 -12.60 1.65
N ASP A 15 2.98 -13.24 2.66
CA ASP A 15 2.00 -12.59 3.54
C ASP A 15 2.70 -11.75 4.61
N VAL A 16 2.75 -10.44 4.36
CA VAL A 16 3.27 -9.44 5.32
C VAL A 16 2.23 -9.01 6.37
N GLY A 17 1.05 -9.63 6.34
CA GLY A 17 -0.10 -9.23 7.14
C GLY A 17 -0.84 -8.02 6.58
N ILE A 18 -2.00 -7.73 7.16
CA ILE A 18 -2.84 -6.59 6.77
C ILE A 18 -2.72 -5.51 7.84
N VAL A 19 -2.30 -4.31 7.44
CA VAL A 19 -2.22 -3.13 8.32
C VAL A 19 -3.44 -2.24 8.06
N TYR A 20 -4.16 -1.88 9.13
CA TYR A 20 -5.36 -1.05 9.02
C TYR A 20 -5.12 0.36 9.59
N SER A 21 -5.71 1.36 8.96
CA SER A 21 -5.70 2.74 9.44
C SER A 21 -6.92 3.51 8.92
N PRO A 22 -7.50 4.43 9.69
CA PRO A 22 -8.51 5.36 9.19
C PRO A 22 -7.93 6.42 8.24
N SER A 23 -6.61 6.68 8.28
CA SER A 23 -5.93 7.60 7.37
C SER A 23 -5.05 6.84 6.37
N PRO A 24 -5.24 7.06 5.05
CA PRO A 24 -4.38 6.47 4.03
C PRO A 24 -2.99 7.10 4.05
N GLU A 25 -2.82 8.33 4.54
CA GLU A 25 -1.52 9.00 4.65
C GLU A 25 -0.62 8.27 5.65
N THR A 26 -1.18 7.81 6.77
CA THR A 26 -0.45 6.97 7.73
C THR A 26 0.04 5.68 7.10
N LEU A 27 -0.79 5.01 6.29
CA LEU A 27 -0.39 3.79 5.58
C LEU A 27 0.69 4.07 4.54
N ARG A 28 0.63 5.23 3.86
CA ARG A 28 1.68 5.62 2.92
C ARG A 28 3.02 5.83 3.60
N VAL A 29 3.06 6.54 4.73
CA VAL A 29 4.30 6.75 5.48
C VAL A 29 4.86 5.42 5.97
N PHE A 30 4.01 4.58 6.58
CA PHE A 30 4.42 3.26 7.06
C PHE A 30 4.95 2.37 5.94
N GLY A 31 4.18 2.23 4.84
CA GLY A 31 4.57 1.35 3.75
C GLY A 31 5.80 1.85 3.01
N ALA A 32 5.99 3.17 2.86
CA ALA A 32 7.23 3.71 2.31
C ALA A 32 8.44 3.37 3.19
N SER A 33 8.32 3.51 4.52
CA SER A 33 9.40 3.09 5.44
C SER A 33 9.66 1.59 5.39
N TYR A 34 8.62 0.76 5.25
CA TYR A 34 8.76 -0.69 5.10
C TYR A 34 9.51 -1.08 3.81
N MET A 35 9.20 -0.41 2.70
CA MET A 35 9.84 -0.68 1.39
C MET A 35 11.24 -0.10 1.23
N GLN A 36 11.68 0.79 2.14
CA GLN A 36 13.06 1.29 2.19
C GLN A 36 14.04 0.27 2.79
N ASP A 37 13.55 -0.78 3.43
CA ASP A 37 14.40 -1.87 3.90
C ASP A 37 14.93 -2.67 2.70
N LYS A 38 16.25 -2.87 2.67
CA LYS A 38 16.97 -3.57 1.59
C LYS A 38 16.58 -5.04 1.45
N GLU A 39 15.99 -5.62 2.48
CA GLU A 39 15.54 -7.03 2.51
C GLU A 39 14.08 -7.14 2.04
N THR A 40 13.36 -6.03 1.98
CA THR A 40 11.99 -5.99 1.46
C THR A 40 12.01 -6.01 -0.07
N SER A 41 11.29 -6.96 -0.64
CA SER A 41 11.05 -7.08 -2.07
C SER A 41 9.56 -7.25 -2.34
N GLY A 42 9.08 -6.79 -3.49
CA GLY A 42 7.67 -6.86 -3.88
C GLY A 42 7.01 -5.49 -4.06
N SER A 43 5.69 -5.46 -3.95
CA SER A 43 4.88 -4.25 -4.10
C SER A 43 3.85 -4.19 -2.97
N LEU A 44 3.53 -2.97 -2.51
CA LEU A 44 2.47 -2.74 -1.53
C LEU A 44 1.30 -2.04 -2.20
N LYS A 45 0.09 -2.42 -1.80
CA LYS A 45 -1.13 -1.72 -2.16
C LYS A 45 -1.91 -1.29 -0.92
N ILE A 46 -2.47 -0.09 -1.00
CA ILE A 46 -3.47 0.42 -0.08
C ILE A 46 -4.83 0.26 -0.75
N LEU A 47 -5.77 -0.32 -0.04
CA LEU A 47 -7.18 -0.40 -0.44
C LEU A 47 -8.00 0.61 0.35
N ASP A 48 -9.04 1.12 -0.29
CA ASP A 48 -10.10 1.87 0.36
C ASP A 48 -11.00 0.95 1.22
N PRO A 49 -11.88 1.50 2.06
CA PRO A 49 -12.81 0.71 2.88
C PRO A 49 -13.74 -0.21 2.08
N LYS A 50 -13.93 0.05 0.78
CA LYS A 50 -14.72 -0.80 -0.13
C LYS A 50 -13.90 -1.93 -0.74
N GLY A 51 -12.60 -2.00 -0.46
CA GLY A 51 -11.67 -3.02 -0.96
C GLY A 51 -11.10 -2.74 -2.35
N ALA A 52 -11.36 -1.57 -2.93
CA ALA A 52 -10.77 -1.12 -4.18
C ALA A 52 -9.36 -0.57 -3.96
N THR A 53 -8.48 -0.75 -4.95
CA THR A 53 -7.12 -0.19 -4.88
C THR A 53 -7.20 1.34 -4.85
N PHE A 54 -6.58 1.92 -3.83
CA PHE A 54 -6.46 3.36 -3.65
C PHE A 54 -5.08 3.87 -4.10
N ALA A 55 -4.03 3.14 -3.74
CA ALA A 55 -2.65 3.47 -4.13
C ALA A 55 -1.76 2.23 -4.16
N THR A 56 -0.75 2.26 -5.01
CA THR A 56 0.30 1.22 -5.10
C THR A 56 1.66 1.87 -4.90
N PHE A 57 2.56 1.20 -4.18
CA PHE A 57 3.92 1.67 -4.00
C PHE A 57 4.79 1.19 -5.17
N ASP A 58 5.34 2.14 -5.92
CA ASP A 58 6.34 1.89 -6.94
C ASP A 58 7.72 1.87 -6.28
N VAL A 59 8.33 0.68 -6.23
CA VAL A 59 9.68 0.48 -5.66
C VAL A 59 10.79 1.11 -6.47
N TRP A 60 10.64 1.18 -7.80
CA TRP A 60 11.65 1.73 -8.70
C TRP A 60 11.71 3.24 -8.57
N GLN A 61 10.55 3.88 -8.39
CA GLN A 61 10.43 5.31 -8.21
C GLN A 61 10.41 5.73 -6.73
N SER A 62 10.40 4.75 -5.81
CA SER A 62 10.26 4.96 -4.36
C SER A 62 9.11 5.91 -4.01
N LYS A 63 7.96 5.75 -4.67
CA LYS A 63 6.81 6.64 -4.52
C LYS A 63 5.49 5.90 -4.52
N TRP A 64 4.50 6.48 -3.89
CA TRP A 64 3.11 6.05 -4.03
C TRP A 64 2.52 6.59 -5.32
N VAL A 65 1.83 5.73 -6.06
CA VAL A 65 1.05 6.09 -7.25
C VAL A 65 -0.42 5.88 -6.90
N LEU A 66 -1.24 6.92 -7.01
CA LEU A 66 -2.67 6.80 -6.84
C LEU A 66 -3.30 6.07 -8.01
N THR A 67 -4.30 5.25 -7.74
CA THR A 67 -5.06 4.59 -8.83
C THR A 67 -5.71 5.63 -9.76
N ALA A 68 -6.16 6.76 -9.22
CA ALA A 68 -6.68 7.88 -10.02
C ALA A 68 -5.61 8.56 -10.92
N GLU A 69 -4.32 8.40 -10.63
CA GLU A 69 -3.22 8.91 -11.45
C GLU A 69 -2.78 7.90 -12.54
N MET A 70 -3.26 6.64 -12.49
CA MET A 70 -2.93 5.59 -13.46
C MET A 70 -3.94 5.52 -14.62
N GLU A 71 -5.14 6.09 -14.45
CA GLU A 71 -6.23 6.08 -15.45
C GLU A 71 -6.28 7.35 -16.31
N ALA A 72 -5.36 8.30 -16.10
CA ALA A 72 -5.27 9.58 -16.81
C ALA A 72 -4.14 9.59 -17.85
#